data_AF-A0A3B8M9G3-F1
#
_entry.id   AF-A0A3B8M9G3-F1
#
_cell.length_a   1.000
_cell.length_b   1.000
_cell.length_c   1.000
_cell.angle_alpha   90.00
_cell.angle_beta   90.00
_cell.angle_gamma   90.00
#
_symmetry.space_group_name_H-M   'P 1'
#
loop_
_entity.id
_entity.type
_entity.pdbx_description
1 polymer ?
#
loop_
_entity_poly.entity_id
_entity_poly.type
_entity_poly.pdbx_seq_one_letter_code
_entity_poly.pdbx_strand_id
1 'polypeptide(L)'
;MWHLLQEMMQKAHPGAPLIPSLIVGATDARFYRDKGSVAYGAGLFSNRVNSSDFMARFHGHDERVDIDSLALTTQLWLDVATHFWDRVDG
;
A
#
# COMPACT_ATOMS: atom_id res chain seq x y z
N MET A 1 -5.23 6.15 10.66
CA MET A 1 -4.92 5.47 9.39
C MET A 1 -3.42 5.45 9.08
N TRP A 2 -2.73 6.59 8.86
CA TRP A 2 -1.30 6.61 8.50
C TRP A 2 -0.40 5.75 9.42
N HIS A 3 -0.47 5.98 10.73
CA HIS A 3 0.32 5.22 11.69
C HIS A 3 -0.05 3.73 11.76
N LEU A 4 -1.27 3.35 11.38
CA LEU A 4 -1.69 1.95 11.31
C LEU A 4 -1.04 1.28 10.09
N LEU A 5 -1.12 1.91 8.93
CA LEU A 5 -0.43 1.46 7.71
C LEU A 5 1.07 1.30 7.96
N GLN A 6 1.69 2.30 8.59
CA GLN A 6 3.11 2.25 8.92
C GLN A 6 3.45 1.04 9.81
N GLU A 7 2.67 0.80 10.87
CA GLU A 7 2.90 -0.35 11.75
C GLU A 7 2.74 -1.69 11.02
N MET A 8 1.66 -1.87 10.25
CA MET A 8 1.41 -3.12 9.54
C MET A 8 2.45 -3.37 8.44
N MET A 9 2.90 -2.32 7.75
CA MET A 9 3.99 -2.45 6.77
C MET A 9 5.32 -2.85 7.43
N GLN A 10 5.61 -2.37 8.66
CA GLN A 10 6.79 -2.80 9.41
C GLN A 10 6.72 -4.27 9.85
N LYS A 11 5.52 -4.81 10.10
CA LYS A 11 5.37 -6.25 10.39
C LYS A 11 5.79 -7.11 9.19
N ALA A 12 5.43 -6.67 7.98
CA ALA A 12 5.79 -7.36 6.75
C ALA A 12 7.27 -7.21 6.38
N HIS A 13 7.86 -6.02 6.59
CA HIS A 13 9.28 -5.75 6.33
C HIS A 13 9.96 -5.07 7.54
N PRO A 14 10.36 -5.84 8.56
CA PRO A 14 10.97 -5.28 9.76
C PRO A 14 12.24 -4.46 9.47
N GLY A 15 12.26 -3.21 9.91
CA GLY A 15 13.42 -2.32 9.78
C GLY A 15 13.57 -1.67 8.40
N ALA A 16 12.69 -1.98 7.43
CA ALA A 16 12.69 -1.28 6.15
C ALA A 16 12.16 0.15 6.33
N PRO A 17 12.81 1.19 5.76
CA PRO A 17 12.27 2.54 5.84
C PRO A 17 10.97 2.65 5.04
N LEU A 18 9.93 3.22 5.66
CA LEU A 18 8.71 3.59 4.93
C LEU A 18 8.89 4.98 4.32
N ILE A 19 8.88 5.06 2.99
CA ILE A 19 9.04 6.32 2.25
C ILE A 19 7.67 6.75 1.71
N PRO A 20 7.07 7.83 2.23
CA PRO A 20 5.89 8.42 1.62
C PRO A 20 6.23 8.88 0.21
N SER A 21 5.44 8.45 -0.78
CA SER A 21 5.63 8.82 -2.17
C SER A 21 4.35 9.44 -2.75
N LEU A 22 4.53 10.30 -3.74
CA LEU A 22 3.45 10.80 -4.56
C LEU A 22 3.49 10.06 -5.89
N ILE A 23 2.41 9.35 -6.21
CA ILE A 23 2.24 8.79 -7.54
C ILE A 23 1.78 9.88 -8.50
N VAL A 24 2.43 9.96 -9.67
CA VAL A 24 1.98 10.82 -10.76
C VAL A 24 0.90 10.05 -11.53
N GLY A 25 -0.31 10.60 -11.63
CA GLY A 25 -1.44 9.96 -12.27
C GLY A 25 -2.77 10.34 -11.63
N ALA A 26 -3.83 9.68 -12.06
CA ALA A 26 -5.15 9.83 -11.46
C ALA A 26 -5.40 8.69 -10.46
N THR A 27 -5.89 9.05 -9.27
CA THR A 27 -6.43 8.10 -8.30
C THR A 27 -7.78 8.62 -7.83
N ASP A 28 -8.66 7.70 -7.40
CA ASP A 28 -9.97 8.08 -6.87
C ASP A 28 -9.86 8.84 -5.54
N ALA A 29 -8.68 8.83 -4.89
CA ALA A 29 -8.39 9.59 -3.68
C ALA A 29 -8.70 11.08 -3.83
N ARG A 30 -8.64 11.65 -5.06
CA ARG A 30 -9.03 13.04 -5.31
C ARG A 30 -10.49 13.32 -4.91
N PHE A 31 -11.41 12.41 -5.26
CA PHE A 31 -12.84 12.59 -4.99
C PHE A 31 -13.16 12.41 -3.50
N TYR A 32 -12.42 11.55 -2.80
CA TYR A 32 -12.55 11.40 -1.36
C TYR A 32 -12.02 12.62 -0.60
N ARG A 33 -10.90 13.20 -1.06
CA ARG A 33 -10.32 14.40 -0.46
C ARG A 33 -11.22 15.62 -0.62
N ASP A 34 -11.87 15.76 -1.76
CA ASP A 34 -12.86 16.83 -2.00
C ASP A 34 -14.05 16.74 -1.02
N LYS A 35 -14.29 15.58 -0.41
CA LYS A 35 -15.31 15.34 0.62
C LYS A 35 -14.77 15.41 2.06
N GLY A 36 -13.52 15.87 2.25
CA GLY A 36 -12.89 16.02 3.56
C GLY A 36 -12.18 14.78 4.11
N SER A 37 -12.12 13.68 3.36
CA SER A 37 -11.42 12.47 3.81
C SER A 37 -9.91 12.52 3.53
N VAL A 38 -9.12 11.94 4.44
CA VAL A 38 -7.72 11.63 4.18
C VAL A 38 -7.63 10.23 3.56
N ALA A 39 -7.02 10.11 2.38
CA ALA A 39 -6.93 8.85 1.64
C ALA A 39 -5.48 8.53 1.24
N TYR A 40 -5.08 7.26 1.38
CA TYR A 40 -3.75 6.76 1.03
C TYR A 40 -3.88 5.56 0.08
N GLY A 41 -3.03 5.49 -0.94
CA GLY A 41 -2.78 4.26 -1.68
C GLY A 41 -1.67 3.47 -0.98
N ALA A 42 -1.86 2.16 -0.84
CA ALA A 42 -0.92 1.28 -0.15
C ALA A 42 -0.85 -0.09 -0.82
N GLY A 43 0.36 -0.66 -0.85
CA GLY A 43 0.64 -2.00 -1.33
C GLY A 43 2.06 -2.41 -0.95
N LEU A 44 2.29 -3.72 -0.83
CA LEU A 44 3.60 -4.30 -0.54
C LEU A 44 4.06 -5.18 -1.69
N PHE A 45 5.36 -5.15 -1.93
CA PHE A 45 6.00 -5.98 -2.95
C PHE A 45 7.02 -6.90 -2.30
N SER A 46 7.15 -8.11 -2.85
CA SER A 46 8.24 -9.00 -2.51
C SER A 46 9.59 -8.38 -2.92
N ASN A 47 10.68 -8.82 -2.29
CA ASN A 47 12.03 -8.37 -2.62
C ASN A 47 12.49 -8.74 -4.05
N ARG A 48 11.67 -9.49 -4.81
CA ARG A 48 11.94 -9.86 -6.20
C ARG A 48 11.35 -8.87 -7.21
N VAL A 49 10.53 -7.94 -6.77
CA VAL A 49 9.95 -6.89 -7.63
C VAL A 49 10.79 -5.64 -7.49
N ASN A 50 11.50 -5.29 -8.56
CA ASN A 50 12.16 -3.99 -8.65
C ASN A 50 11.13 -2.89 -8.97
N SER A 51 11.26 -1.72 -8.35
CA SER A 51 10.38 -0.58 -8.61
C SER A 51 10.40 -0.11 -10.06
N SER A 52 11.55 -0.15 -10.75
CA SER A 52 11.63 0.21 -12.17
C SER A 52 10.85 -0.76 -13.05
N ASP A 53 10.97 -2.05 -12.77
CA ASP A 53 10.29 -3.10 -13.54
C ASP A 53 8.77 -3.05 -13.32
N PHE A 54 8.35 -2.79 -12.08
CA PHE A 54 6.95 -2.55 -11.76
C PHE A 54 6.41 -1.36 -12.56
N MET A 55 7.09 -0.21 -12.51
CA MET A 55 6.63 1.00 -13.22
C MET A 55 6.61 0.84 -14.74
N ALA A 56 7.54 0.06 -15.32
CA ALA A 56 7.55 -0.23 -16.76
C ALA A 56 6.40 -1.14 -17.20
N ARG A 57 5.91 -2.01 -16.31
CA ARG A 57 4.80 -2.93 -16.56
C ARG A 57 3.44 -2.37 -16.19
N PHE A 58 3.39 -1.40 -15.30
CA PHE A 58 2.14 -0.74 -14.90
C PHE A 58 1.49 -0.10 -16.13
N HIS A 59 0.33 -0.63 -16.56
CA HIS A 59 -0.32 -0.27 -17.83
C HIS A 59 0.55 -0.53 -19.08
N GLY A 60 1.54 -1.41 -18.96
CA GLY A 60 2.52 -1.73 -19.99
C GLY A 60 2.29 -3.12 -20.61
N HIS A 61 3.26 -3.55 -21.43
CA HIS A 61 3.23 -4.89 -22.00
C HIS A 61 3.55 -5.94 -20.93
N ASP A 62 2.86 -7.09 -21.00
CA ASP A 62 3.10 -8.23 -20.11
C ASP A 62 2.97 -7.83 -18.62
N GLU A 63 1.94 -7.03 -18.32
CA GLU A 63 1.62 -6.60 -16.96
C GLU A 63 1.42 -7.81 -16.05
N ARG A 64 2.23 -7.88 -14.99
CA ARG A 64 2.19 -8.96 -14.00
C ARG A 64 2.92 -8.57 -12.73
N VAL A 65 2.58 -9.25 -11.65
CA VAL A 65 3.25 -9.20 -10.35
C VAL A 65 3.45 -10.64 -9.85
N ASP A 66 4.42 -10.86 -8.98
CA ASP A 66 4.61 -12.18 -8.37
C ASP A 66 3.56 -12.47 -7.29
N ILE A 67 3.29 -13.75 -7.05
CA ILE A 67 2.26 -14.20 -6.09
C ILE A 67 2.59 -13.80 -4.65
N ASP A 68 3.87 -13.70 -4.26
CA ASP A 68 4.22 -13.31 -2.89
C ASP A 68 3.87 -11.84 -2.65
N SER A 69 4.01 -10.96 -3.65
CA SER A 69 3.54 -9.57 -3.55
C SER A 69 2.01 -9.48 -3.37
N LEU A 70 1.25 -10.34 -4.07
CA LEU A 70 -0.21 -10.42 -3.87
C LEU A 70 -0.54 -10.91 -2.46
N ALA A 71 0.17 -11.93 -1.96
CA ALA A 71 -0.02 -12.45 -0.61
C ALA A 71 0.34 -11.40 0.46
N LEU A 72 1.47 -10.70 0.31
CA LEU A 72 1.90 -9.62 1.21
C LEU A 72 0.89 -8.48 1.27
N THR A 73 0.42 -8.01 0.12
CA THR A 73 -0.59 -6.94 0.06
C THR A 73 -1.93 -7.41 0.63
N THR A 74 -2.32 -8.67 0.38
CA THR A 74 -3.54 -9.23 0.98
C THR A 74 -3.45 -9.26 2.51
N GLN A 75 -2.32 -9.76 3.05
CA GLN A 75 -2.12 -9.80 4.49
C GLN A 75 -2.11 -8.40 5.11
N LEU A 76 -1.48 -7.41 4.46
CA LEU A 76 -1.53 -6.01 4.90
C LEU A 76 -2.97 -5.52 5.08
N TRP A 77 -3.85 -5.78 4.12
CA TRP A 77 -5.24 -5.33 4.20
C TRP A 77 -6.05 -6.08 5.26
N LEU A 78 -5.81 -7.39 5.44
CA LEU A 78 -6.41 -8.16 6.53
C LEU A 78 -6.00 -7.62 7.90
N ASP A 79 -4.72 -7.32 8.08
CA ASP A 79 -4.19 -6.77 9.32
C ASP A 79 -4.77 -5.37 9.60
N VAL A 80 -4.82 -4.51 8.57
CA VAL A 80 -5.46 -3.19 8.69
C VAL A 80 -6.93 -3.32 9.08
N ALA A 81 -7.70 -4.17 8.40
CA ALA A 81 -9.13 -4.36 8.71
C ALA A 81 -9.33 -4.90 10.14
N THR A 82 -8.46 -5.80 10.59
CA THR A 82 -8.52 -6.40 11.93
C THR A 82 -8.21 -5.37 13.02
N HIS A 83 -7.20 -4.53 12.81
CA HIS A 83 -6.70 -3.59 13.82
C HIS A 83 -7.28 -2.17 13.71
N PHE A 84 -8.17 -1.91 12.74
CA PHE A 84 -8.64 -0.56 12.51
C PHE A 84 -9.46 -0.03 13.69
N TRP A 85 -10.32 -0.87 14.29
CA TRP A 85 -11.20 -0.48 15.40
C TRP A 85 -10.47 -0.27 16.72
N ASP A 86 -9.34 -0.95 16.94
CA ASP A 86 -8.45 -0.72 18.08
C ASP A 86 -8.01 0.76 18.19
N ARG A 87 -8.11 1.53 17.09
CA ARG A 87 -7.68 2.92 17.00
C ARG A 87 -8.81 3.94 16.84
N VAL A 88 -10.05 3.50 16.76
CA VAL A 88 -11.22 4.38 16.61
C VAL A 88 -11.99 4.49 17.93
N ASP A 89 -11.94 3.47 18.77
CA ASP A 89 -12.63 3.42 20.07
C ASP A 89 -11.77 3.91 21.26
N GLY A 90 -10.73 4.71 21.00
CA GLY A 90 -9.81 5.27 22.00
C GLY A 90 -9.80 6.79 22.04
#